data_AF-A0AA36IZ10-F1
#
_entry.id   AF-A0AA36IZ10-F1
#
_cell.length_a   1.000
_cell.length_b   1.000
_cell.length_c   1.000
_cell.angle_alpha   90.00
_cell.angle_beta   90.00
_cell.angle_gamma   90.00
#
_symmetry.space_group_name_H-M   'P 1'
#
loop_
_entity.id
_entity.type
_entity.pdbx_description
1 polymer ?
#
loop_
_entity_poly.entity_id
_entity_poly.type
_entity_poly.pdbx_seq_one_letter_code
_entity_poly.pdbx_strand_id
1 'polypeptide(L)'
;MNECSTCVSASQIPRAVAAQGQGLPMDSVFAWVQGLGSSELKVHEVDDESAKCRIKIVPALSDNYMYLAVNVETREAVAVDPVEPQKILELCKSLEVRLVAVLTTHYHSDHSGGNKALSEMVPELEVVAGELDADRTPAVTRRVKDGETCSFAGLPFRCLATPCHTVGHVSFVLEQDPPSLFCGDTLFVAGCGRFMEGSAATMHQSLQALVQLPKKTRVFCGHEYTVPNLEYALSLEPGSAVLRGRLEEAKERRKAKEPTVPSTLEEELQHNPFLRCHEPQLARAVGLEASDVTEVLGKLRRGKDTFTTVGSIITLALDVKSYFKPVETPEISV
;
A
#
# COMPACT_ATOMS: atom_id res chain seq x y z
N MET A 1 21.26 36.10 29.50
CA MET A 1 19.98 35.62 30.07
C MET A 1 19.33 34.77 28.98
N ASN A 2 19.80 33.53 28.83
CA ASN A 2 19.22 32.26 29.32
C ASN A 2 18.19 31.73 28.28
N GLU A 3 18.54 30.74 27.43
CA GLU A 3 18.47 29.26 27.63
C GLU A 3 17.06 28.68 27.33
N CYS A 4 16.80 27.49 26.75
CA CYS A 4 17.58 26.33 26.28
C CYS A 4 16.66 25.26 25.62
N SER A 5 17.28 24.27 24.95
CA SER A 5 16.91 22.84 24.75
C SER A 5 15.89 22.47 23.66
N THR A 6 16.09 21.53 22.72
CA THR A 6 17.06 20.41 22.59
C THR A 6 17.41 20.14 21.12
N CYS A 7 18.69 20.26 20.76
CA CYS A 7 19.30 19.67 19.57
C CYS A 7 19.96 18.35 19.97
N VAL A 8 19.66 17.24 19.28
CA VAL A 8 20.42 16.00 19.43
C VAL A 8 21.73 16.14 18.66
N SER A 9 22.82 15.82 19.36
CA SER A 9 24.20 16.10 19.05
C SER A 9 24.78 15.21 17.94
N ALA A 10 25.48 15.83 16.99
CA ALA A 10 26.48 15.18 16.15
C ALA A 10 27.68 14.78 17.01
N SER A 11 27.71 13.53 17.50
CA SER A 11 28.83 13.04 18.30
C SER A 11 29.03 11.54 18.19
N GLN A 12 29.30 11.01 16.99
CA GLN A 12 29.96 9.70 16.81
C GLN A 12 30.89 9.66 15.58
N ILE A 13 31.67 10.72 15.36
CA ILE A 13 32.84 10.65 14.48
C ILE A 13 34.06 10.36 15.38
N PRO A 14 34.82 9.26 15.15
CA PRO A 14 36.07 9.04 15.88
C PRO A 14 37.02 10.22 15.68
N ARG A 15 37.46 10.83 16.79
CA ARG A 15 38.53 11.84 16.82
C ARG A 15 39.89 11.17 16.52
N ALA A 16 40.14 10.91 15.24
CA ALA A 16 41.45 10.73 14.63
C ALA A 16 41.15 10.72 13.13
N VAL A 17 41.27 11.79 12.36
CA VAL A 17 42.49 12.55 12.04
C VAL A 17 42.03 13.95 11.65
N ALA A 18 42.12 14.90 12.59
CA ALA A 18 41.98 16.32 12.31
C ALA A 18 43.34 16.98 12.52
N ALA A 19 44.30 16.58 11.70
CA ALA A 19 45.56 17.29 11.52
C ALA A 19 46.14 16.83 10.18
N GLN A 20 46.41 17.78 9.28
CA GLN A 20 46.93 17.62 7.92
C GLN A 20 45.84 17.36 6.86
N GLY A 21 45.50 18.40 6.11
CA GLY A 21 44.48 18.41 5.06
C GLY A 21 44.84 17.56 3.85
N GLN A 22 44.65 16.25 3.97
CA GLN A 22 44.60 15.31 2.85
C GLN A 22 43.27 14.54 2.94
N GLY A 23 42.52 14.52 1.84
CA GLY A 23 41.26 13.78 1.75
C GLY A 23 41.46 12.28 2.01
N LEU A 24 40.48 11.64 2.63
CA LEU A 24 40.51 10.20 2.89
C LEU A 24 40.58 9.43 1.56
N PRO A 25 41.45 8.40 1.44
CA PRO A 25 41.46 7.52 0.28
C PRO A 25 40.07 6.88 0.09
N MET A 26 39.57 6.82 -1.15
CA MET A 26 38.27 6.23 -1.51
C MET A 26 38.04 4.85 -0.89
N ASP A 27 39.10 4.05 -0.74
CA ASP A 27 39.04 2.71 -0.16
C ASP A 27 38.63 2.69 1.33
N SER A 28 38.87 3.80 2.05
CA SER A 28 38.53 3.95 3.47
C SER A 28 37.06 4.32 3.68
N VAL A 29 36.49 5.05 2.72
CA VAL A 29 35.05 5.35 2.68
C VAL A 29 34.26 4.10 2.32
N PHE A 30 34.79 3.27 1.39
CA PHE A 30 34.23 1.97 1.07
C PHE A 30 34.20 1.02 2.27
N ALA A 31 35.26 0.97 3.08
CA ALA A 31 35.29 0.14 4.29
C ALA A 31 34.32 0.62 5.39
N TRP A 32 34.04 1.93 5.47
CA TRP A 32 33.08 2.49 6.44
C TRP A 32 31.62 2.20 6.05
N VAL A 33 31.31 2.22 4.75
CA VAL A 33 30.00 1.81 4.22
C VAL A 33 29.74 0.32 4.45
N GLN A 34 30.77 -0.53 4.41
CA GLN A 34 30.64 -1.97 4.72
C GLN A 34 30.49 -2.28 6.22
N GLY A 35 30.72 -1.30 7.10
CA GLY A 35 30.66 -1.45 8.56
C GLY A 35 29.33 -1.02 9.21
N LEU A 36 28.43 -0.37 8.45
CA LEU A 36 27.06 -0.15 8.89
C LEU A 36 26.29 -1.45 8.64
N GLY A 37 26.09 -2.22 9.71
CA GLY A 37 25.36 -3.47 9.66
C GLY A 37 24.09 -3.32 8.83
N SER A 38 24.04 -4.09 7.73
CA SER A 38 22.80 -4.41 7.02
C SER A 38 21.78 -4.81 8.08
N SER A 39 20.81 -3.93 8.36
CA SER A 39 19.56 -4.40 8.93
C SER A 39 19.06 -5.43 7.92
N GLU A 40 19.12 -6.72 8.25
CA GLU A 40 18.68 -7.80 7.38
C GLU A 40 17.39 -7.38 6.68
N LEU A 41 17.46 -7.24 5.36
CA LEU A 41 16.32 -6.91 4.53
C LEU A 41 15.31 -8.04 4.72
N LYS A 42 14.31 -7.85 5.58
CA LYS A 42 13.26 -8.85 5.79
C LYS A 42 12.38 -8.91 4.55
N VAL A 43 12.77 -9.76 3.62
CA VAL A 43 12.03 -10.06 2.38
C VAL A 43 11.20 -11.31 2.63
N HIS A 44 9.92 -11.24 2.30
CA HIS A 44 9.00 -12.37 2.43
C HIS A 44 8.72 -12.97 1.04
N GLU A 45 8.89 -14.28 0.88
CA GLU A 45 8.47 -15.03 -0.31
C GLU A 45 7.09 -15.62 -0.08
N VAL A 46 6.23 -15.54 -1.09
CA VAL A 46 4.83 -15.99 -1.01
C VAL A 46 4.60 -17.33 -1.71
N ASP A 47 5.38 -17.61 -2.75
CA ASP A 47 5.22 -18.79 -3.58
C ASP A 47 6.04 -19.96 -3.06
N ASP A 48 5.57 -21.19 -3.33
CA ASP A 48 6.35 -22.39 -3.07
C ASP A 48 7.50 -22.57 -4.07
N GLU A 49 8.35 -23.57 -3.83
CA GLU A 49 9.54 -23.75 -4.65
C GLU A 49 9.25 -24.14 -6.11
N SER A 50 8.06 -24.67 -6.39
CA SER A 50 7.64 -25.19 -7.69
C SER A 50 7.01 -24.14 -8.60
N ALA A 51 6.70 -22.95 -8.06
CA ALA A 51 6.08 -21.88 -8.82
C ALA A 51 7.00 -21.35 -9.92
N LYS A 52 6.44 -21.15 -11.11
CA LYS A 52 7.13 -20.56 -12.27
C LYS A 52 7.54 -19.10 -12.02
N CYS A 53 6.73 -18.37 -11.26
CA CYS A 53 7.04 -17.05 -10.76
C CYS A 53 7.09 -17.07 -9.24
N ARG A 54 8.10 -16.44 -8.64
CA ARG A 54 8.19 -16.20 -7.21
C ARG A 54 8.06 -14.71 -6.91
N ILE A 55 7.12 -14.35 -6.06
CA ILE A 55 6.90 -12.96 -5.65
C ILE A 55 7.55 -12.72 -4.28
N LYS A 56 8.42 -11.72 -4.25
CA LYS A 56 9.05 -11.20 -3.03
C LYS A 56 8.38 -9.91 -2.61
N ILE A 57 7.99 -9.83 -1.34
CA ILE A 57 7.47 -8.63 -0.69
C ILE A 57 8.67 -7.88 -0.08
N VAL A 58 8.87 -6.63 -0.47
CA VAL A 58 10.00 -5.79 -0.06
C VAL A 58 9.47 -4.55 0.66
N PRO A 59 9.56 -4.49 2.00
CA PRO A 59 9.14 -3.31 2.76
C PRO A 59 9.98 -2.07 2.41
N ALA A 60 9.30 -0.94 2.22
CA ALA A 60 9.89 0.35 1.92
C ALA A 60 9.31 1.47 2.77
N LEU A 61 10.10 2.53 2.96
CA LEU A 61 9.71 3.71 3.73
C LEU A 61 9.14 3.33 5.13
N SER A 62 7.99 3.90 5.51
CA SER A 62 7.31 3.55 6.77
C SER A 62 6.42 2.32 6.65
N ASP A 63 5.68 2.21 5.55
CA ASP A 63 4.60 1.23 5.39
C ASP A 63 4.34 0.83 3.92
N ASN A 64 5.15 1.29 2.97
CA ASN A 64 5.01 0.91 1.56
C ASN A 64 5.50 -0.53 1.33
N TYR A 65 4.91 -1.17 0.34
CA TYR A 65 5.40 -2.42 -0.23
C TYR A 65 5.83 -2.21 -1.67
N MET A 66 7.08 -2.57 -1.95
CA MET A 66 7.54 -2.87 -3.30
C MET A 66 7.45 -4.38 -3.51
N TYR A 67 7.31 -4.82 -4.75
CA TYR A 67 7.28 -6.24 -5.09
C TYR A 67 8.33 -6.59 -6.12
N LEU A 68 8.93 -7.77 -6.01
CA LEU A 68 9.80 -8.33 -7.05
C LEU A 68 9.22 -9.66 -7.51
N ALA A 69 8.68 -9.68 -8.73
CA ALA A 69 8.21 -10.89 -9.39
C ALA A 69 9.35 -11.50 -10.20
N VAL A 70 9.79 -12.70 -9.82
CA VAL A 70 10.94 -13.39 -10.38
C VAL A 70 10.47 -14.56 -11.23
N ASN A 71 10.79 -14.56 -12.52
CA ASN A 71 10.65 -15.75 -13.36
C ASN A 71 11.82 -16.70 -13.10
N VAL A 72 11.52 -17.88 -12.56
CA VAL A 72 12.52 -18.85 -12.14
C VAL A 72 13.28 -19.45 -13.33
N GLU A 73 12.60 -19.62 -14.48
CA GLU A 73 13.18 -20.22 -15.68
C GLU A 73 14.16 -19.27 -16.39
N THR A 74 13.76 -18.01 -16.58
CA THR A 74 14.57 -17.03 -17.31
C THR A 74 15.61 -16.33 -16.43
N ARG A 75 15.48 -16.44 -15.10
CA ARG A 75 16.28 -15.69 -14.11
C ARG A 75 16.16 -14.18 -14.33
N GLU A 76 15.00 -13.74 -14.78
CA GLU A 76 14.65 -12.33 -14.94
C GLU A 76 13.58 -11.93 -13.93
N ALA A 77 13.52 -10.64 -13.62
CA ALA A 77 12.60 -10.12 -12.63
C ALA A 77 11.98 -8.79 -13.06
N VAL A 78 10.80 -8.54 -12.51
CA VAL A 78 10.02 -7.31 -12.67
C VAL A 78 9.78 -6.73 -11.29
N ALA A 79 10.11 -5.46 -11.10
CA ALA A 79 9.81 -4.74 -9.86
C ALA A 79 8.50 -3.97 -9.98
N VAL A 80 7.71 -3.90 -8.91
CA VAL A 80 6.51 -3.06 -8.82
C VAL A 80 6.76 -1.97 -7.79
N ASP A 81 6.50 -0.72 -8.18
CA ASP A 81 6.62 0.50 -7.36
C ASP A 81 7.95 0.63 -6.57
N PRO A 82 9.12 0.57 -7.24
CA PRO A 82 10.43 0.43 -6.59
C PRO A 82 10.98 1.76 -6.03
N VAL A 83 10.34 2.34 -5.02
CA VAL A 83 10.73 3.62 -4.41
C VAL A 83 12.13 3.64 -3.78
N GLU A 84 12.67 2.49 -3.36
CA GLU A 84 14.04 2.34 -2.85
C GLU A 84 14.88 1.43 -3.78
N PRO A 85 15.44 1.98 -4.89
CA PRO A 85 16.13 1.23 -5.94
C PRO A 85 17.23 0.28 -5.43
N GLN A 86 18.01 0.71 -4.44
CA GLN A 86 19.12 -0.06 -3.90
C GLN A 86 18.66 -1.38 -3.31
N LYS A 87 17.54 -1.39 -2.56
CA LYS A 87 16.97 -2.62 -1.98
C LYS A 87 16.58 -3.63 -3.06
N ILE A 88 16.00 -3.15 -4.16
CA ILE A 88 15.60 -3.99 -5.30
C ILE A 88 16.84 -4.58 -5.98
N LEU A 89 17.85 -3.75 -6.27
CA LEU A 89 19.07 -4.22 -6.94
C LEU A 89 19.90 -5.18 -6.06
N GLU A 90 19.99 -4.93 -4.76
CA GLU A 90 20.62 -5.84 -3.80
C GLU A 90 19.89 -7.18 -3.74
N LEU A 91 18.55 -7.16 -3.72
CA LEU A 91 17.74 -8.38 -3.76
C LEU A 91 17.95 -9.14 -5.08
N CYS A 92 17.90 -8.47 -6.22
CA CYS A 92 18.19 -9.07 -7.53
C CYS A 92 19.58 -9.72 -7.56
N LYS A 93 20.60 -9.04 -7.02
CA LYS A 93 21.97 -9.57 -6.89
C LYS A 93 22.02 -10.82 -6.02
N SER A 94 21.36 -10.80 -4.85
CA SER A 94 21.35 -11.95 -3.92
C SER A 94 20.66 -13.18 -4.49
N LEU A 95 19.65 -12.96 -5.35
CA LEU A 95 18.91 -14.01 -6.03
C LEU A 95 19.54 -14.41 -7.36
N GLU A 96 20.62 -13.73 -7.78
CA GLU A 96 21.27 -13.80 -9.10
C GLU A 96 20.27 -13.73 -10.28
N VAL A 97 19.40 -12.73 -10.26
CA VAL A 97 18.43 -12.45 -11.32
C VAL A 97 18.66 -11.08 -11.95
N ARG A 98 18.24 -10.94 -13.22
CA ARG A 98 18.31 -9.69 -13.98
C ARG A 98 16.99 -8.92 -13.89
N LEU A 99 17.02 -7.70 -13.38
CA LEU A 99 15.85 -6.82 -13.45
C LEU A 99 15.66 -6.30 -14.88
N VAL A 100 14.47 -6.45 -15.45
CA VAL A 100 14.20 -6.08 -16.86
C VAL A 100 13.09 -5.03 -17.00
N ALA A 101 12.17 -4.95 -16.03
CA ALA A 101 11.09 -3.98 -16.07
C ALA A 101 10.69 -3.49 -14.68
N VAL A 102 10.10 -2.30 -14.66
CA VAL A 102 9.42 -1.67 -13.54
C VAL A 102 7.98 -1.43 -13.93
N LEU A 103 7.04 -1.91 -13.12
CA LEU A 103 5.62 -1.61 -13.24
C LEU A 103 5.27 -0.57 -12.18
N THR A 104 4.88 0.63 -12.62
CA THR A 104 4.49 1.72 -11.74
C THR A 104 2.98 1.84 -11.73
N THR A 105 2.36 1.61 -10.58
CA THR A 105 0.89 1.62 -10.43
C THR A 105 0.33 3.03 -10.62
N HIS A 106 1.00 4.05 -10.06
CA HIS A 106 0.62 5.45 -10.19
C HIS A 106 1.78 6.40 -9.87
N TYR A 107 1.61 7.69 -10.15
CA TYR A 107 2.71 8.65 -10.15
C TYR A 107 3.18 9.13 -8.76
N HIS A 108 2.50 8.83 -7.65
CA HIS A 108 2.90 9.35 -6.34
C HIS A 108 4.33 8.93 -5.99
N SER A 109 5.05 9.81 -5.30
CA SER A 109 6.51 9.71 -5.12
C SER A 109 6.94 8.49 -4.30
N ASP A 110 6.08 8.02 -3.41
CA ASP A 110 6.30 6.82 -2.60
C ASP A 110 6.14 5.50 -3.38
N HIS A 111 5.70 5.58 -4.64
CA HIS A 111 5.65 4.46 -5.60
C HIS A 111 6.65 4.66 -6.75
N SER A 112 6.62 5.85 -7.36
CA SER A 112 7.38 6.17 -8.58
C SER A 112 8.73 6.85 -8.34
N GLY A 113 9.01 7.28 -7.11
CA GLY A 113 10.15 8.14 -6.80
C GLY A 113 11.52 7.51 -7.06
N GLY A 114 11.59 6.18 -7.06
CA GLY A 114 12.80 5.43 -7.37
C GLY A 114 13.04 5.20 -8.86
N ASN A 115 12.03 5.41 -9.73
CA ASN A 115 12.08 5.04 -11.14
C ASN A 115 13.27 5.67 -11.88
N LYS A 116 13.49 6.98 -11.69
CA LYS A 116 14.57 7.70 -12.35
C LYS A 116 15.94 7.15 -11.96
N ALA A 117 16.21 7.04 -10.65
CA ALA A 117 17.48 6.52 -10.16
C ALA A 117 17.71 5.07 -10.61
N LEU A 118 16.67 4.24 -10.61
CA LEU A 118 16.76 2.85 -11.06
C LEU A 118 17.04 2.75 -12.56
N SER A 119 16.42 3.60 -13.40
CA SER A 119 16.68 3.66 -14.85
C SER A 119 18.10 4.14 -15.19
N GLU A 120 18.70 4.99 -14.36
CA GLU A 120 20.10 5.42 -14.51
C GLU A 120 21.08 4.30 -14.14
N MET A 121 20.72 3.47 -13.16
CA MET A 121 21.52 2.30 -12.73
C MET A 121 21.37 1.10 -13.68
N VAL A 122 20.22 0.98 -14.36
CA VAL A 122 19.91 -0.11 -15.30
C VAL A 122 19.39 0.50 -16.62
N PRO A 123 20.27 0.87 -17.57
CA PRO A 123 19.88 1.64 -18.76
C PRO A 123 18.89 0.95 -19.73
N GLU A 124 18.82 -0.39 -19.71
CA GLU A 124 17.91 -1.18 -20.57
C GLU A 124 16.52 -1.41 -19.92
N LEU A 125 16.28 -0.82 -18.75
CA LEU A 125 15.07 -1.06 -17.97
C LEU A 125 13.84 -0.44 -18.64
N GLU A 126 12.81 -1.26 -18.87
CA GLU A 126 11.49 -0.75 -19.23
C GLU A 126 10.79 -0.19 -17.99
N VAL A 127 10.42 1.09 -18.01
CA VAL A 127 9.59 1.70 -16.96
C VAL A 127 8.19 1.89 -17.51
N VAL A 128 7.25 1.16 -16.92
CA VAL A 128 5.88 1.00 -17.39
C VAL A 128 4.94 1.80 -16.49
N ALA A 129 4.04 2.58 -17.07
CA ALA A 129 3.01 3.31 -16.34
C ALA A 129 1.72 3.48 -17.18
N GLY A 130 0.61 3.75 -16.51
CA GLY A 130 -0.66 4.07 -17.18
C GLY A 130 -0.56 5.30 -18.07
N GLU A 131 -1.18 5.27 -19.24
CA GLU A 131 -1.02 6.32 -20.26
C GLU A 131 -1.37 7.74 -19.78
N LEU A 132 -2.33 7.85 -18.85
CA LEU A 132 -2.79 9.12 -18.28
C LEU A 132 -1.86 9.68 -17.19
N ASP A 133 -1.06 8.83 -16.55
CA ASP A 133 -0.08 9.22 -15.53
C ASP A 133 1.36 9.22 -16.06
N ALA A 134 1.57 8.78 -17.30
CA ALA A 134 2.90 8.59 -17.87
C ALA A 134 3.76 9.87 -17.86
N ASP A 135 3.17 11.02 -18.16
CA ASP A 135 3.90 12.31 -18.16
C ASP A 135 4.20 12.84 -16.76
N ARG A 136 3.52 12.31 -15.73
CA ARG A 136 3.73 12.63 -14.32
C ARG A 136 4.64 11.63 -13.62
N THR A 137 4.87 10.48 -14.24
CA THR A 137 5.64 9.37 -13.69
C THR A 137 7.09 9.45 -14.21
N PRO A 138 8.10 9.49 -13.33
CA PRO A 138 9.48 9.62 -13.76
C PRO A 138 9.96 8.44 -14.62
N ALA A 139 10.76 8.76 -15.64
CA ALA A 139 11.50 7.80 -16.48
C ALA A 139 10.66 6.79 -17.29
N VAL A 140 9.37 7.01 -17.49
CA VAL A 140 8.51 6.12 -18.27
C VAL A 140 9.02 5.94 -19.70
N THR A 141 9.26 4.69 -20.09
CA THR A 141 9.62 4.29 -21.46
C THR A 141 8.49 3.54 -22.16
N ARG A 142 7.52 2.99 -21.40
CA ARG A 142 6.34 2.30 -21.95
C ARG A 142 5.05 2.77 -21.28
N ARG A 143 4.08 3.20 -22.10
CA ARG A 143 2.73 3.55 -21.66
C ARG A 143 1.80 2.36 -21.88
N VAL A 144 0.93 2.06 -20.93
CA VAL A 144 -0.08 1.00 -21.05
C VAL A 144 -1.50 1.54 -20.91
N LYS A 145 -2.44 0.85 -21.55
CA LYS A 145 -3.87 1.18 -21.51
C LYS A 145 -4.68 0.11 -20.79
N ASP A 146 -5.94 0.43 -20.52
CA ASP A 146 -6.90 -0.54 -19.99
C ASP A 146 -7.04 -1.76 -20.91
N GLY A 147 -7.04 -2.95 -20.31
CA GLY A 147 -7.17 -4.23 -21.00
C GLY A 147 -5.93 -4.67 -21.78
N GLU A 148 -4.86 -3.87 -21.85
CA GLU A 148 -3.64 -4.25 -22.56
C GLU A 148 -2.96 -5.46 -21.89
N THR A 149 -2.51 -6.41 -22.71
CA THR A 149 -1.70 -7.53 -22.24
C THR A 149 -0.26 -7.35 -22.69
N CYS A 150 0.66 -7.46 -21.74
CA CYS A 150 2.10 -7.28 -21.89
C CYS A 150 2.83 -8.54 -21.39
N SER A 151 4.09 -8.69 -21.76
CA SER A 151 4.97 -9.70 -21.18
C SER A 151 6.28 -9.05 -20.76
N PHE A 152 6.67 -9.26 -19.51
CA PHE A 152 7.91 -8.75 -18.93
C PHE A 152 8.60 -9.89 -18.21
N ALA A 153 9.91 -10.08 -18.37
CA ALA A 153 10.64 -11.25 -17.86
C ALA A 153 10.06 -12.60 -18.32
N GLY A 154 9.31 -12.65 -19.43
CA GLY A 154 8.56 -13.84 -19.86
C GLY A 154 7.29 -14.13 -19.05
N LEU A 155 6.88 -13.22 -18.15
CA LEU A 155 5.67 -13.32 -17.34
C LEU A 155 4.53 -12.51 -18.00
N PRO A 156 3.34 -13.11 -18.19
CA PRO A 156 2.19 -12.43 -18.79
C PRO A 156 1.49 -11.51 -17.79
N PHE A 157 1.35 -10.23 -18.15
CA PHE A 157 0.62 -9.24 -17.37
C PHE A 157 -0.55 -8.67 -18.14
N ARG A 158 -1.72 -8.56 -17.51
CA ARG A 158 -2.83 -7.74 -18.00
C ARG A 158 -2.93 -6.45 -17.19
N CYS A 159 -3.04 -5.33 -17.89
CA CYS A 159 -3.14 -4.00 -17.29
C CYS A 159 -4.62 -3.62 -17.15
N LEU A 160 -5.02 -3.18 -15.97
CA LEU A 160 -6.38 -2.70 -15.69
C LEU A 160 -6.30 -1.25 -15.25
N ALA A 161 -6.95 -0.35 -15.99
CA ALA A 161 -7.08 1.02 -15.53
C ALA A 161 -8.01 1.04 -14.32
N THR A 162 -7.53 1.59 -13.22
CA THR A 162 -8.29 1.69 -11.97
C THR A 162 -8.29 3.13 -11.46
N PRO A 163 -8.81 4.09 -12.26
CA PRO A 163 -8.80 5.50 -11.89
C PRO A 163 -9.57 5.74 -10.60
N CYS A 164 -9.03 6.59 -9.72
CA CYS A 164 -9.72 7.33 -8.67
C CYS A 164 -8.69 7.93 -7.70
N HIS A 165 -7.80 7.09 -7.19
CA HIS A 165 -6.69 7.55 -6.35
C HIS A 165 -5.82 8.54 -7.12
N THR A 166 -5.42 8.15 -8.33
CA THR A 166 -5.01 9.06 -9.39
C THR A 166 -5.85 8.77 -10.64
N VAL A 167 -5.91 9.70 -11.59
CA VAL A 167 -6.66 9.47 -12.85
C VAL A 167 -6.01 8.42 -13.75
N GLY A 168 -4.68 8.24 -13.68
CA GLY A 168 -3.96 7.27 -14.49
C GLY A 168 -3.48 6.03 -13.74
N HIS A 169 -4.04 5.75 -12.57
CA HIS A 169 -3.72 4.56 -11.80
C HIS A 169 -4.00 3.29 -12.63
N VAL A 170 -3.04 2.37 -12.64
CA VAL A 170 -3.15 1.05 -13.27
C VAL A 170 -2.86 -0.04 -12.25
N SER A 171 -3.69 -1.07 -12.25
CA SER A 171 -3.43 -2.32 -11.55
C SER A 171 -2.89 -3.36 -12.53
N PHE A 172 -1.86 -4.10 -12.14
CA PHE A 172 -1.24 -5.12 -12.98
C PHE A 172 -1.63 -6.52 -12.50
N VAL A 173 -2.17 -7.34 -13.38
CA VAL A 173 -2.55 -8.73 -13.11
C VAL A 173 -1.52 -9.65 -13.74
N LEU A 174 -0.71 -10.32 -12.94
CA LEU A 174 0.12 -11.43 -13.38
C LEU A 174 -0.76 -12.66 -13.61
N GLU A 175 -0.87 -13.08 -14.88
CA GLU A 175 -1.74 -14.16 -15.35
C GLU A 175 -1.09 -15.54 -15.08
N GLN A 176 -1.06 -15.92 -13.81
CA GLN A 176 -0.67 -17.25 -13.33
C GLN A 176 -1.85 -17.90 -12.57
N ASP A 177 -1.70 -19.14 -12.10
CA ASP A 177 -2.75 -19.82 -11.32
C ASP A 177 -2.27 -20.10 -9.88
N PRO A 178 -2.84 -19.44 -8.85
CA PRO A 178 -3.85 -18.37 -8.94
C PRO A 178 -3.24 -17.01 -9.36
N PRO A 179 -4.02 -16.11 -10.00
CA PRO A 179 -3.49 -14.82 -10.46
C PRO A 179 -2.96 -13.96 -9.32
N SER A 180 -2.07 -13.02 -9.65
CA SER A 180 -1.54 -12.05 -8.69
C SER A 180 -1.83 -10.63 -9.16
N LEU A 181 -2.60 -9.90 -8.37
CA LEU A 181 -3.00 -8.53 -8.62
C LEU A 181 -2.12 -7.58 -7.82
N PHE A 182 -1.35 -6.74 -8.52
CA PHE A 182 -0.64 -5.60 -7.97
C PHE A 182 -1.50 -4.35 -8.17
N CYS A 183 -2.18 -3.91 -7.12
CA CYS A 183 -3.24 -2.90 -7.21
C CYS A 183 -2.89 -1.53 -6.65
N GLY A 184 -1.63 -1.31 -6.27
CA GLY A 184 -1.15 -0.05 -5.70
C GLY A 184 -2.10 0.47 -4.63
N ASP A 185 -2.59 1.68 -4.86
CA ASP A 185 -3.44 2.42 -3.93
C ASP A 185 -4.92 2.40 -4.31
N THR A 186 -5.33 1.50 -5.22
CA THR A 186 -6.76 1.30 -5.52
C THR A 186 -7.44 0.49 -4.43
N LEU A 187 -6.90 -0.70 -4.15
CA LEU A 187 -7.43 -1.67 -3.19
C LEU A 187 -6.35 -1.98 -2.15
N PHE A 188 -6.73 -2.03 -0.87
CA PHE A 188 -5.90 -2.50 0.23
C PHE A 188 -6.57 -3.67 0.93
N VAL A 189 -5.82 -4.42 1.72
CA VAL A 189 -6.41 -5.40 2.64
C VAL A 189 -7.40 -4.68 3.57
N ALA A 190 -8.68 -5.05 3.49
CA ALA A 190 -9.82 -4.44 4.17
C ALA A 190 -10.06 -2.93 3.90
N GLY A 191 -9.45 -2.35 2.86
CA GLY A 191 -9.55 -0.92 2.56
C GLY A 191 -9.53 -0.58 1.07
N CYS A 192 -9.55 0.72 0.76
CA CYS A 192 -9.29 1.26 -0.57
C CYS A 192 -8.52 2.59 -0.48
N GLY A 193 -8.04 3.09 -1.62
CA GLY A 193 -7.41 4.40 -1.73
C GLY A 193 -8.30 5.56 -1.33
N ARG A 194 -7.68 6.69 -0.97
CA ARG A 194 -8.36 7.99 -0.94
C ARG A 194 -8.68 8.43 -2.36
N PHE A 195 -9.81 9.12 -2.54
CA PHE A 195 -10.30 9.56 -3.85
C PHE A 195 -9.66 10.91 -4.21
N MET A 196 -8.34 10.95 -4.42
CA MET A 196 -7.62 12.22 -4.57
C MET A 196 -7.91 12.90 -5.91
N GLU A 197 -8.09 12.13 -6.97
CA GLU A 197 -8.35 12.66 -8.32
C GLU A 197 -9.62 12.08 -8.97
N GLY A 198 -10.53 11.52 -8.17
CA GLY A 198 -11.73 10.85 -8.66
C GLY A 198 -12.92 10.95 -7.73
N SER A 199 -14.01 10.30 -8.11
CA SER A 199 -15.26 10.27 -7.35
C SER A 199 -15.53 8.90 -6.73
N ALA A 200 -16.53 8.81 -5.87
CA ALA A 200 -17.02 7.52 -5.38
C ALA A 200 -17.51 6.62 -6.53
N ALA A 201 -18.18 7.19 -7.54
CA ALA A 201 -18.58 6.42 -8.72
C ALA A 201 -17.37 5.87 -9.47
N THR A 202 -16.30 6.67 -9.60
CA THR A 202 -15.03 6.25 -10.23
C THR A 202 -14.37 5.11 -9.44
N MET A 203 -14.23 5.25 -8.11
CA MET A 203 -13.68 4.17 -7.28
C MET A 203 -14.55 2.92 -7.35
N HIS A 204 -15.87 3.07 -7.30
CA HIS A 204 -16.78 1.93 -7.40
C HIS A 204 -16.55 1.15 -8.70
N GLN A 205 -16.45 1.83 -9.85
CA GLN A 205 -16.14 1.19 -11.13
C GLN A 205 -14.79 0.47 -11.11
N SER A 206 -13.75 1.12 -10.58
CA SER A 206 -12.41 0.52 -10.46
C SER A 206 -12.41 -0.74 -9.57
N LEU A 207 -13.06 -0.69 -8.41
CA LEU A 207 -13.21 -1.85 -7.53
C LEU A 207 -14.06 -2.96 -8.19
N GLN A 208 -15.12 -2.59 -8.91
CA GLN A 208 -15.94 -3.56 -9.65
C GLN A 208 -15.14 -4.28 -10.73
N ALA A 209 -14.24 -3.59 -11.43
CA ALA A 209 -13.35 -4.21 -12.41
C ALA A 209 -12.41 -5.23 -11.76
N LEU A 210 -11.87 -4.92 -10.57
CA LEU A 210 -10.99 -5.84 -9.83
C LEU A 210 -11.72 -7.09 -9.34
N VAL A 211 -12.95 -6.98 -8.83
CA VAL A 211 -13.70 -8.15 -8.33
C VAL A 211 -14.23 -9.08 -9.44
N GLN A 212 -14.14 -8.69 -10.72
CA GLN A 212 -14.40 -9.61 -11.83
C GLN A 212 -13.26 -10.63 -12.05
N LEU A 213 -12.10 -10.44 -11.43
CA LEU A 213 -11.02 -11.42 -11.44
C LEU A 213 -11.40 -12.69 -10.66
N PRO A 214 -10.71 -13.84 -10.89
CA PRO A 214 -10.97 -15.06 -10.14
C PRO A 214 -10.88 -14.82 -8.63
N LYS A 215 -11.79 -15.41 -7.84
CA LYS A 215 -11.84 -15.23 -6.37
C LYS A 215 -10.52 -15.54 -5.66
N LYS A 216 -9.77 -16.52 -6.17
CA LYS A 216 -8.46 -16.91 -5.63
C LYS A 216 -7.32 -15.94 -5.97
N THR A 217 -7.57 -14.87 -6.74
CA THR A 217 -6.57 -13.87 -7.10
C THR A 217 -5.97 -13.28 -5.84
N ARG A 218 -4.64 -13.35 -5.74
CA ARG A 218 -3.84 -12.81 -4.63
C ARG A 218 -3.72 -11.31 -4.78
N VAL A 219 -3.93 -10.56 -3.71
CA VAL A 219 -3.95 -9.09 -3.70
C VAL A 219 -2.68 -8.56 -3.04
N PHE A 220 -1.88 -7.84 -3.83
CA PHE A 220 -0.63 -7.19 -3.45
C PHE A 220 -0.82 -5.66 -3.55
N CYS A 221 -1.13 -5.02 -2.42
CA CYS A 221 -1.45 -3.59 -2.36
C CYS A 221 -0.26 -2.71 -1.95
N GLY A 222 -0.37 -1.40 -2.16
CA GLY A 222 0.73 -0.45 -1.99
C GLY A 222 1.25 -0.29 -0.56
N HIS A 223 0.40 -0.50 0.46
CA HIS A 223 0.72 -0.17 1.84
C HIS A 223 0.23 -1.19 2.86
N GLU A 224 0.90 -1.19 4.01
CA GLU A 224 0.53 -1.93 5.22
C GLU A 224 -0.48 -1.16 6.09
N TYR A 225 -1.69 -1.00 5.57
CA TYR A 225 -2.81 -0.33 6.28
C TYR A 225 -3.81 -1.30 6.91
N THR A 226 -3.48 -2.59 6.97
CA THR A 226 -4.43 -3.66 7.27
C THR A 226 -5.09 -3.53 8.64
N VAL A 227 -4.30 -3.28 9.69
CA VAL A 227 -4.81 -3.11 11.05
C VAL A 227 -5.78 -1.91 11.14
N PRO A 228 -5.41 -0.67 10.77
CA PRO A 228 -6.35 0.45 10.83
C PRO A 228 -7.53 0.29 9.86
N ASN A 229 -7.37 -0.42 8.73
CA ASN A 229 -8.47 -0.75 7.84
C ASN A 229 -9.50 -1.67 8.52
N LEU A 230 -9.04 -2.72 9.18
CA LEU A 230 -9.89 -3.67 9.90
C LEU A 230 -10.52 -3.05 11.15
N GLU A 231 -9.83 -2.16 11.86
CA GLU A 231 -10.42 -1.38 12.97
C GLU A 231 -11.57 -0.52 12.50
N TYR A 232 -11.40 0.18 11.36
CA TYR A 232 -12.48 0.95 10.76
C TYR A 232 -13.65 0.06 10.33
N ALA A 233 -13.38 -1.04 9.63
CA ALA A 233 -14.41 -1.98 9.21
C ALA A 233 -15.17 -2.59 10.40
N LEU A 234 -14.48 -2.93 11.48
CA LEU A 234 -15.09 -3.43 12.71
C LEU A 234 -15.94 -2.38 13.43
N SER A 235 -15.59 -1.09 13.32
CA SER A 235 -16.44 0.00 13.85
C SER A 235 -17.80 0.10 13.14
N LEU A 236 -17.85 -0.31 11.85
CA LEU A 236 -19.07 -0.34 11.04
C LEU A 236 -19.91 -1.62 11.28
N GLU A 237 -19.23 -2.75 11.55
CA GLU A 237 -19.85 -4.04 11.80
C GLU A 237 -19.35 -4.69 13.13
N PRO A 238 -19.67 -4.12 14.32
CA PRO A 238 -19.09 -4.59 15.60
C PRO A 238 -19.40 -6.06 15.94
N GLY A 239 -20.52 -6.57 15.41
CA GLY A 239 -20.97 -7.96 15.55
C GLY A 239 -20.22 -8.98 14.67
N SER A 240 -19.36 -8.54 13.75
CA SER A 240 -18.69 -9.44 12.80
C SER A 240 -17.57 -10.27 13.44
N ALA A 241 -17.78 -11.59 13.50
CA ALA A 241 -16.75 -12.53 13.95
C ALA A 241 -15.59 -12.64 12.94
N VAL A 242 -15.88 -12.51 11.65
CA VAL A 242 -14.87 -12.51 10.58
C VAL A 242 -13.90 -11.33 10.75
N LEU A 243 -14.42 -10.12 10.92
CA LEU A 243 -13.60 -8.92 11.12
C LEU A 243 -12.76 -9.00 12.40
N ARG A 244 -13.32 -9.49 13.50
CA ARG A 244 -12.56 -9.71 14.75
C ARG A 244 -11.42 -10.71 14.56
N GLY A 245 -11.69 -11.85 13.93
CA GLY A 245 -10.66 -12.86 13.66
C GLY A 245 -9.52 -12.30 12.81
N ARG A 246 -9.87 -11.61 11.72
CA ARG A 246 -8.87 -10.98 10.82
C ARG A 246 -8.07 -9.88 11.50
N LEU A 247 -8.70 -9.06 12.36
CA LEU A 247 -8.01 -8.02 13.09
C LEU A 247 -6.97 -8.59 14.06
N GLU A 248 -7.32 -9.65 14.79
CA GLU A 248 -6.39 -10.30 15.71
C GLU A 248 -5.25 -10.99 14.95
N GLU A 249 -5.53 -11.70 13.86
CA GLU A 249 -4.51 -12.29 12.97
C GLU A 249 -3.55 -11.21 12.44
N ALA A 250 -4.08 -10.09 11.94
CA ALA A 250 -3.28 -9.00 11.43
C ALA A 250 -2.39 -8.39 12.52
N LYS A 251 -2.92 -8.16 13.74
CA LYS A 251 -2.13 -7.67 14.88
C LYS A 251 -1.02 -8.62 15.27
N GLU A 252 -1.26 -9.94 15.25
CA GLU A 252 -0.24 -10.95 15.53
C GLU A 252 0.89 -10.93 14.49
N ARG A 253 0.55 -10.93 13.19
CA ARG A 253 1.54 -10.79 12.10
C ARG A 253 2.34 -9.49 12.24
N ARG A 254 1.67 -8.36 12.49
CA ARG A 254 2.35 -7.07 12.69
C ARG A 254 3.25 -7.05 13.92
N LYS A 255 2.85 -7.70 15.02
CA LYS A 255 3.70 -7.88 16.21
C LYS A 255 4.95 -8.71 15.90
N ALA A 256 4.84 -9.70 15.01
CA ALA A 256 5.96 -10.48 14.49
C ALA A 256 6.79 -9.74 13.42
N LYS A 257 6.39 -8.52 13.03
CA LYS A 257 6.97 -7.74 11.91
C LYS A 257 6.83 -8.44 10.55
N GLU A 258 5.76 -9.19 10.38
CA GLU A 258 5.41 -9.84 9.11
C GLU A 258 4.40 -8.98 8.34
N PRO A 259 4.52 -8.91 7.00
CA PRO A 259 3.48 -8.33 6.15
C PRO A 259 2.15 -9.02 6.38
N THR A 260 1.04 -8.32 6.18
CA THR A 260 -0.31 -8.91 6.09
C THR A 260 -0.70 -9.29 4.65
N VAL A 261 0.02 -8.76 3.67
CA VAL A 261 -0.11 -9.12 2.25
C VAL A 261 0.56 -10.48 1.95
N PRO A 262 0.13 -11.17 0.86
CA PRO A 262 -1.11 -10.88 0.14
C PRO A 262 -2.34 -11.36 0.92
N SER A 263 -3.50 -10.78 0.62
CA SER A 263 -4.81 -11.42 0.82
C SER A 263 -5.30 -12.03 -0.48
N THR A 264 -6.56 -12.46 -0.55
CA THR A 264 -7.24 -12.87 -1.78
C THR A 264 -8.53 -12.08 -1.99
N LEU A 265 -9.00 -11.96 -3.24
CA LEU A 265 -10.30 -11.32 -3.52
C LEU A 265 -11.47 -12.03 -2.80
N GLU A 266 -11.38 -13.35 -2.62
CA GLU A 266 -12.35 -14.11 -1.82
C GLU A 266 -12.42 -13.63 -0.37
N GLU A 267 -11.27 -13.35 0.25
CA GLU A 267 -11.20 -12.82 1.60
C GLU A 267 -11.71 -11.38 1.65
N GLU A 268 -11.26 -10.52 0.73
CA GLU A 268 -11.68 -9.12 0.69
C GLU A 268 -13.21 -8.97 0.56
N LEU A 269 -13.87 -9.83 -0.22
CA LEU A 269 -15.34 -9.84 -0.34
C LEU A 269 -16.05 -10.19 0.98
N GLN A 270 -15.37 -10.81 1.95
CA GLN A 270 -15.93 -11.14 3.25
C GLN A 270 -15.81 -10.02 4.28
N HIS A 271 -14.80 -9.14 4.17
CA HIS A 271 -14.50 -8.17 5.25
C HIS A 271 -14.16 -6.75 4.79
N ASN A 272 -13.96 -6.50 3.50
CA ASN A 272 -13.64 -5.15 3.01
C ASN A 272 -14.93 -4.34 2.81
N PRO A 273 -15.20 -3.29 3.61
CA PRO A 273 -16.45 -2.53 3.51
C PRO A 273 -16.62 -1.83 2.16
N PHE A 274 -15.51 -1.51 1.48
CA PHE A 274 -15.55 -0.82 0.18
C PHE A 274 -15.96 -1.76 -0.97
N LEU A 275 -15.67 -3.06 -0.86
CA LEU A 275 -16.19 -4.08 -1.79
C LEU A 275 -17.60 -4.54 -1.45
N ARG A 276 -18.02 -4.33 -0.20
CA ARG A 276 -19.32 -4.74 0.35
C ARG A 276 -20.33 -3.60 0.42
N CYS A 277 -20.06 -2.45 -0.19
CA CYS A 277 -20.91 -1.25 -0.09
C CYS A 277 -22.37 -1.42 -0.57
N HIS A 278 -22.71 -2.54 -1.21
CA HIS A 278 -24.08 -2.95 -1.54
C HIS A 278 -24.85 -3.59 -0.36
N GLU A 279 -24.16 -3.95 0.73
CA GLU A 279 -24.76 -4.57 1.90
C GLU A 279 -25.62 -3.55 2.68
N PRO A 280 -26.92 -3.82 2.92
CA PRO A 280 -27.82 -2.86 3.59
C PRO A 280 -27.35 -2.46 5.00
N GLN A 281 -26.63 -3.33 5.68
CA GLN A 281 -26.05 -3.04 6.99
C GLN A 281 -24.98 -1.93 6.95
N LEU A 282 -24.17 -1.86 5.88
CA LEU A 282 -23.15 -0.83 5.74
C LEU A 282 -23.78 0.53 5.41
N ALA A 283 -24.86 0.54 4.61
CA ALA A 283 -25.66 1.75 4.40
C ALA A 283 -26.17 2.31 5.74
N ARG A 284 -26.78 1.47 6.59
CA ARG A 284 -27.26 1.87 7.92
C ARG A 284 -26.13 2.34 8.83
N ALA A 285 -24.98 1.67 8.82
CA ALA A 285 -23.82 2.04 9.63
C ALA A 285 -23.30 3.45 9.32
N VAL A 286 -23.50 3.94 8.09
CA VAL A 286 -23.16 5.31 7.68
C VAL A 286 -24.37 6.26 7.64
N GLY A 287 -25.49 5.86 8.25
CA GLY A 287 -26.71 6.65 8.37
C GLY A 287 -27.45 6.84 7.05
N LEU A 288 -27.64 5.77 6.28
CA LEU A 288 -28.44 5.70 5.06
C LEU A 288 -29.43 4.52 5.14
N GLU A 289 -30.66 4.70 4.67
CA GLU A 289 -31.76 3.73 4.82
C GLU A 289 -31.98 2.84 3.57
N ALA A 290 -31.82 3.40 2.37
CA ALA A 290 -31.75 2.72 1.09
C ALA A 290 -31.11 3.69 0.09
N SER A 291 -29.83 3.51 -0.18
CA SER A 291 -29.01 4.49 -0.90
C SER A 291 -28.30 3.87 -2.08
N ASP A 292 -28.02 4.71 -3.08
CA ASP A 292 -27.10 4.38 -4.15
C ASP A 292 -25.78 3.86 -3.56
N VAL A 293 -25.27 2.75 -4.10
CA VAL A 293 -24.01 2.12 -3.69
C VAL A 293 -22.86 3.13 -3.76
N THR A 294 -22.89 4.05 -4.73
CA THR A 294 -21.86 5.10 -4.83
C THR A 294 -21.93 6.12 -3.69
N GLU A 295 -23.14 6.40 -3.16
CA GLU A 295 -23.32 7.27 -1.99
C GLU A 295 -22.82 6.59 -0.72
N VAL A 296 -23.13 5.29 -0.54
CA VAL A 296 -22.61 4.47 0.57
C VAL A 296 -21.09 4.47 0.53
N LEU A 297 -20.50 4.17 -0.62
CA LEU A 297 -19.04 4.15 -0.80
C LEU A 297 -18.41 5.51 -0.47
N GLY A 298 -19.03 6.61 -0.93
CA GLY A 298 -18.59 7.96 -0.61
C GLY A 298 -18.63 8.27 0.88
N LYS A 299 -19.68 7.85 1.59
CA LYS A 299 -19.77 8.01 3.06
C LYS A 299 -18.77 7.12 3.81
N LEU A 300 -18.59 5.87 3.40
CA LEU A 300 -17.57 4.98 3.95
C LEU A 300 -16.17 5.61 3.79
N ARG A 301 -15.87 6.16 2.61
CA ARG A 301 -14.58 6.81 2.37
C ARG A 301 -14.34 8.00 3.28
N ARG A 302 -15.31 8.93 3.33
CA ARG A 302 -15.23 10.11 4.22
C ARG A 302 -15.15 9.72 5.69
N GLY A 303 -15.89 8.70 6.10
CA GLY A 303 -15.84 8.18 7.47
C GLY A 303 -14.46 7.61 7.80
N LYS A 304 -13.83 6.89 6.87
CA LYS A 304 -12.47 6.38 7.06
C LYS A 304 -11.41 7.48 7.07
N ASP A 305 -11.58 8.53 6.28
CA ASP A 305 -10.62 9.64 6.19
C ASP A 305 -10.54 10.45 7.49
N THR A 306 -11.62 10.47 8.29
CA THR A 306 -11.67 11.13 9.60
C THR A 306 -11.59 10.15 10.78
N PHE A 307 -11.55 8.84 10.50
CA PHE A 307 -11.46 7.82 11.54
C PHE A 307 -10.10 7.88 12.23
N THR A 308 -10.12 8.05 13.55
CA THR A 308 -8.94 7.93 14.38
C THR A 308 -9.14 6.75 15.32
N THR A 309 -8.15 5.87 15.40
CA THR A 309 -8.14 4.80 16.39
C THR A 309 -7.89 5.43 17.75
N VAL A 310 -8.93 5.89 18.43
CA VAL A 310 -8.82 6.26 19.84
C VAL A 310 -8.74 4.96 20.63
N GLY A 311 -7.59 4.72 21.26
CA GLY A 311 -7.32 3.51 22.03
C GLY A 311 -8.50 3.15 22.94
N SER A 312 -9.14 2.02 22.65
CA SER A 312 -10.11 1.34 23.52
C SER A 312 -11.25 2.18 24.10
N ILE A 313 -11.78 3.17 23.39
CA ILE A 313 -13.14 3.66 23.63
C ILE A 313 -13.77 3.94 22.27
N ILE A 314 -14.66 3.04 21.83
CA ILE A 314 -15.62 3.34 20.77
C ILE A 314 -16.58 4.39 21.34
N THR A 315 -16.20 5.67 21.26
CA THR A 315 -17.16 6.76 21.41
C THR A 315 -17.74 6.99 20.03
N LEU A 316 -18.81 6.25 19.74
CA LEU A 316 -19.73 6.63 18.69
C LEU A 316 -20.25 8.02 19.08
N ALA A 317 -19.89 9.05 18.32
CA ALA A 317 -20.50 10.36 18.42
C ALA A 317 -21.94 10.26 17.87
N LEU A 318 -22.80 9.53 18.58
CA LEU A 318 -24.24 9.60 18.45
C LEU A 318 -24.78 10.37 19.66
N ASP A 319 -25.30 11.55 19.36
CA ASP A 319 -26.38 12.23 20.08
C ASP A 319 -26.10 12.79 21.50
N VAL A 320 -25.48 13.97 21.56
CA VAL A 320 -25.49 14.85 22.76
C VAL A 320 -26.82 15.63 22.85
N LYS A 321 -27.97 14.97 22.62
CA LYS A 321 -29.30 15.59 22.82
C LYS A 321 -30.12 14.99 23.96
N SER A 322 -29.65 13.95 24.64
CA SER A 322 -30.43 13.28 25.70
C SER A 322 -30.01 13.58 27.15
N TYR A 323 -29.00 14.43 27.40
CA TYR A 323 -28.51 14.71 28.77
C TYR A 323 -28.94 16.06 29.38
N PHE A 324 -29.68 16.90 28.67
CA PHE A 324 -30.34 18.05 29.29
C PHE A 324 -31.81 17.73 29.53
N LYS A 325 -32.14 17.28 30.74
CA LYS A 325 -33.50 17.47 31.26
C LYS A 325 -33.74 18.98 31.35
N PRO A 326 -34.87 19.52 30.85
CA PRO A 326 -35.25 20.88 31.17
C PRO A 326 -35.39 20.99 32.69
N VAL A 327 -34.69 21.95 33.28
CA VAL A 327 -34.92 22.35 34.67
C VAL A 327 -36.29 23.00 34.71
N GLU A 328 -37.25 22.36 35.38
CA GLU A 328 -38.51 22.99 35.74
C GLU A 328 -38.21 24.18 36.66
N THR A 329 -38.52 25.39 36.19
CA THR A 329 -38.53 26.58 37.04
C THR A 329 -39.79 26.52 37.91
N PRO A 330 -39.68 26.62 39.26
CA PRO A 330 -40.85 26.69 40.11
C PRO A 330 -41.59 28.02 39.89
N GLU A 331 -42.91 27.95 39.82
CA GLU A 331 -43.80 29.12 39.84
C GLU A 331 -43.52 29.96 41.09
N ILE A 332 -43.16 31.23 40.89
CA ILE A 332 -43.18 32.23 41.94
C ILE A 332 -44.51 32.95 41.83
N SER A 333 -45.41 32.64 42.76
CA SER A 333 -46.61 33.42 43.03
C SER A 333 -46.24 34.70 43.79
N VAL A 334 -46.41 35.87 43.15
CA VAL A 334 -46.71 37.16 43.80
C VAL A 334 -47.67 37.95 42.92
#